data_AF-A0A6C0REL5-F1
#
_entry.id   AF-A0A6C0REL5-F1
#
_cell.length_a   1.000
_cell.length_b   1.000
_cell.length_c   1.000
_cell.angle_alpha   90.00
_cell.angle_beta   90.00
_cell.angle_gamma   90.00
#
_symmetry.space_group_name_H-M   'P 1'
#
loop_
_entity.id
_entity.type
_entity.pdbx_description
1 polymer ?
#
loop_
_entity_poly.entity_id
_entity_poly.type
_entity_poly.pdbx_seq_one_letter_code
_entity_poly.pdbx_strand_id
1 'polypeptide(L)'
;MRTKILITVVQLLLIVGGARSQNAGNPVMNEPVKIFTTPEMRNLTEGWITAYREINTDFNYELTPISFAEINKIKGEQSVGIVMQQPGAKPSAGGMWQVTLGREVIVTVFNGENPFAKELAKTGISAKELAAILKNSKAQNRGSIAGYENRQGLNFYVLDEPEVKHSVAKFLEVDAGEVNSVEALSQDNFLTAVKNDKNAIGFCRLSSIVDADQQRFAENIRLLPIDRNQNGRLDYFENIYTNSDQFVRAVWIGKYPHSMIYNIYAVSSAFPENAEINNFLSWISSAGQAFVEQNGYTELVYAEKQSNLKKLTPPVLMAQVETTNSTRSSVLLIVIAAVLGLILVFAVIRFFIRMRKVKAPLLNKTRYVKTLNEASLAFPNGLYFDKSHTWVFMEEGGRVRMGIDDFISNVTGDYTRLIMKNPGEKIKRMEPLVTLIRKGKQITLNSPVSGTVKEINESLVADPFLINNEPYGEGWVYKIEPSNWLRETQFFKMGSSYREWITGEFSRLKDFLACSLHIMNMEEGKPAFQEGGELMRHPLKDLDPKVWEDFQNYFINVADAH
;
A
#
# COMPACT_ATOMS: atom_id res chain seq x y z
N MET A 1 12.27 -59.98 28.02
CA MET A 1 11.31 -58.85 28.04
C MET A 1 12.06 -57.57 27.64
N ARG A 2 12.49 -57.27 26.41
CA ARG A 2 12.17 -57.63 25.02
C ARG A 2 10.69 -57.51 24.66
N THR A 3 10.43 -56.50 23.81
CA THR A 3 9.31 -56.33 22.88
C THR A 3 7.99 -55.86 23.49
N LYS A 4 7.69 -54.55 23.40
CA LYS A 4 6.33 -53.94 23.27
C LYS A 4 6.29 -52.39 23.41
N ILE A 5 7.26 -51.65 22.86
CA ILE A 5 7.17 -50.17 22.69
C ILE A 5 7.61 -49.79 21.27
N LEU A 6 7.10 -50.52 20.27
CA LEU A 6 7.41 -50.26 18.86
C LEU A 6 6.24 -50.65 17.93
N ILE A 7 4.98 -50.43 18.36
CA ILE A 7 3.79 -50.62 17.49
C ILE A 7 2.71 -49.58 17.84
N THR A 8 3.09 -48.30 17.87
CA THR A 8 2.10 -47.20 17.91
C THR A 8 2.44 -46.04 16.98
N VAL A 9 3.57 -46.11 16.27
CA VAL A 9 4.03 -45.06 15.33
C VAL A 9 3.84 -45.45 13.86
N VAL A 10 3.29 -46.64 13.57
CA VAL A 10 3.08 -47.14 12.19
C VAL A 10 1.60 -47.18 11.76
N GLN A 11 0.64 -46.84 12.64
CA GLN A 11 -0.79 -46.76 12.26
C GLN A 11 -1.31 -45.35 11.94
N LEU A 12 -0.45 -44.33 11.90
CA LEU A 12 -0.83 -42.97 11.48
C LEU A 12 -0.32 -42.58 10.08
N LEU A 13 0.09 -43.56 9.27
CA LEU A 13 0.61 -43.37 7.90
C LEU A 13 -0.15 -44.20 6.83
N LEU A 14 -1.39 -44.60 7.11
CA LEU A 14 -2.27 -45.31 6.17
C LEU A 14 -3.70 -44.74 6.14
N ILE A 15 -3.84 -43.40 6.12
CA ILE A 15 -5.10 -42.72 5.71
C ILE A 15 -4.78 -41.57 4.72
N VAL A 16 -3.88 -41.83 3.77
CA VAL A 16 -3.78 -41.05 2.53
C VAL A 16 -3.70 -42.05 1.39
N GLY A 17 -4.85 -42.67 1.10
CA GLY A 17 -5.00 -43.66 0.06
C GLY A 17 -6.45 -43.78 -0.34
N GLY A 18 -6.83 -43.11 -1.43
CA GLY A 18 -8.02 -43.43 -2.20
C GLY A 18 -9.33 -42.77 -1.76
N ALA A 19 -9.46 -41.46 -1.97
CA ALA A 19 -10.75 -40.90 -2.34
C ALA A 19 -10.76 -40.69 -3.87
N ARG A 20 -10.99 -41.79 -4.60
CA ARG A 20 -11.44 -41.73 -6.00
C ARG A 20 -12.90 -41.25 -5.92
N SER A 21 -13.13 -39.98 -6.22
CA SER A 21 -14.49 -39.47 -6.42
C SER A 21 -15.06 -40.11 -7.69
N GLN A 22 -15.90 -41.13 -7.53
CA GLN A 22 -16.86 -41.53 -8.55
C GLN A 22 -18.09 -40.63 -8.40
N ASN A 23 -18.10 -39.53 -9.15
CA ASN A 23 -19.34 -38.95 -9.64
C ASN A 23 -19.27 -39.03 -11.16
N ALA A 24 -19.72 -40.16 -11.72
CA ALA A 24 -20.10 -40.25 -13.11
C ALA A 24 -21.44 -39.51 -13.27
N GLY A 25 -21.38 -38.18 -13.35
CA GLY A 25 -22.41 -37.36 -13.93
C GLY A 25 -21.97 -36.99 -15.36
N ASN A 26 -22.91 -36.98 -16.31
CA ASN A 26 -22.69 -36.54 -17.69
C ASN A 26 -21.83 -35.25 -17.76
N PRO A 27 -20.97 -35.08 -18.79
CA PRO A 27 -20.30 -33.80 -19.00
C PRO A 27 -21.38 -32.77 -19.33
N VAL A 28 -21.77 -31.99 -18.33
CA VAL A 28 -22.45 -30.72 -18.58
C VAL A 28 -21.41 -29.90 -19.34
N MET A 29 -21.62 -29.67 -20.63
CA MET A 29 -20.82 -28.69 -21.34
C MET A 29 -21.13 -27.35 -20.69
N ASN A 30 -20.22 -26.85 -19.84
CA ASN A 30 -20.32 -25.51 -19.29
C ASN A 30 -20.38 -24.54 -20.47
N GLU A 31 -21.42 -23.70 -20.50
CA GLU A 31 -21.53 -22.62 -21.47
C GLU A 31 -20.23 -21.77 -21.44
N PRO A 32 -19.73 -21.34 -22.61
CA PRO A 32 -18.45 -20.64 -22.69
C PRO A 32 -18.51 -19.30 -21.94
N VAL A 33 -17.44 -19.00 -21.19
CA VAL A 33 -17.25 -17.68 -20.60
C VAL A 33 -17.06 -16.65 -21.71
N LYS A 34 -17.94 -15.65 -21.76
CA LYS A 34 -17.91 -14.57 -22.75
C LYS A 34 -16.97 -13.46 -22.29
N ILE A 35 -15.82 -13.37 -22.93
CA ILE A 35 -14.82 -12.35 -22.67
C ILE A 35 -14.94 -11.28 -23.75
N PHE A 36 -15.31 -10.08 -23.35
CA PHE A 36 -15.35 -8.92 -24.24
C PHE A 36 -14.02 -8.16 -24.14
N THR A 37 -13.48 -7.66 -25.24
CA THR A 37 -12.22 -6.88 -25.19
C THR A 37 -12.29 -5.68 -26.12
N THR A 38 -11.71 -4.55 -25.70
CA THR A 38 -11.47 -3.44 -26.63
C THR A 38 -10.29 -3.74 -27.56
N PRO A 39 -10.22 -3.14 -28.76
CA PRO A 39 -9.15 -3.41 -29.73
C PRO A 39 -7.74 -3.24 -29.16
N GLU A 40 -7.53 -2.18 -28.38
CA GLU A 40 -6.24 -1.87 -27.74
C GLU A 40 -5.83 -2.90 -26.68
N MET A 41 -6.80 -3.55 -26.02
CA MET A 41 -6.57 -4.57 -25.00
C MET A 41 -6.45 -5.98 -25.58
N ARG A 42 -6.71 -6.17 -26.88
CA ARG A 42 -6.84 -7.49 -27.49
C ARG A 42 -5.60 -8.38 -27.28
N ASN A 43 -4.41 -7.85 -27.55
CA ASN A 43 -3.16 -8.61 -27.42
C ASN A 43 -2.92 -9.09 -25.98
N LEU A 44 -3.12 -8.19 -25.01
CA LEU A 44 -2.99 -8.51 -23.59
C LEU A 44 -4.02 -9.57 -23.16
N THR A 45 -5.28 -9.41 -23.59
CA THR A 45 -6.36 -10.36 -23.30
C THR A 45 -6.08 -11.74 -23.90
N GLU A 46 -5.66 -11.83 -25.16
CA GLU A 46 -5.31 -13.09 -25.82
C GLU A 46 -4.10 -13.77 -25.16
N GLY A 47 -3.10 -12.98 -24.72
CA GLY A 47 -1.95 -13.46 -23.95
C GLY A 47 -2.37 -14.08 -22.61
N TRP A 48 -3.23 -13.39 -21.86
CA TRP A 48 -3.77 -13.91 -20.61
C TRP A 48 -4.57 -15.19 -20.80
N ILE A 49 -5.45 -15.24 -21.81
CA ILE A 49 -6.27 -16.42 -22.07
C ILE A 49 -5.38 -17.61 -22.43
N THR A 50 -4.39 -17.41 -23.31
CA THR A 50 -3.47 -18.47 -23.73
C THR A 50 -2.74 -19.06 -22.52
N ALA A 51 -2.10 -18.21 -21.72
CA ALA A 51 -1.34 -18.63 -20.55
C ALA A 51 -2.21 -19.26 -19.45
N TYR A 52 -3.43 -18.75 -19.26
CA TYR A 52 -4.36 -19.34 -18.30
C TYR A 52 -4.80 -20.75 -18.73
N ARG A 53 -4.99 -21.00 -20.03
CA ARG A 53 -5.39 -22.30 -20.59
C ARG A 53 -4.29 -23.36 -20.54
N GLU A 54 -3.02 -22.96 -20.51
CA GLU A 54 -1.91 -23.91 -20.29
C GLU A 54 -2.04 -24.63 -18.93
N ILE A 55 -2.60 -23.94 -17.93
CA ILE A 55 -2.81 -24.47 -16.58
C ILE A 55 -4.24 -25.00 -16.40
N ASN A 56 -5.21 -24.43 -17.14
CA ASN A 56 -6.63 -24.76 -17.04
C ASN A 56 -7.16 -25.20 -18.42
N THR A 57 -6.83 -26.42 -18.83
CA THR A 57 -7.12 -26.94 -20.18
C THR A 57 -8.60 -26.96 -20.53
N ASP A 58 -9.46 -27.07 -19.52
CA ASP A 58 -10.91 -27.17 -19.65
C ASP A 58 -11.60 -25.79 -19.69
N PHE A 59 -10.84 -24.69 -19.61
CA PHE A 59 -11.39 -23.33 -19.67
C PHE A 59 -11.98 -23.06 -21.07
N ASN A 60 -13.32 -23.01 -21.11
CA ASN A 60 -14.12 -22.77 -22.31
C ASN A 60 -14.49 -21.28 -22.39
N TYR A 61 -14.12 -20.61 -23.48
CA TYR A 61 -14.31 -19.16 -23.61
C TYR A 61 -14.73 -18.76 -25.03
N GLU A 62 -15.37 -17.61 -25.12
CA GLU A 62 -15.68 -16.90 -26.36
C GLU A 62 -15.11 -15.48 -26.25
N LEU A 63 -14.19 -15.09 -27.15
CA LEU A 63 -13.62 -13.73 -27.17
C LEU A 63 -14.36 -12.86 -28.18
N THR A 64 -14.99 -11.79 -27.71
CA THR A 64 -15.77 -10.85 -28.54
C THR A 64 -15.15 -9.44 -28.52
N PRO A 65 -14.79 -8.87 -29.68
CA PRO A 65 -14.34 -7.48 -29.73
C PRO A 65 -15.51 -6.51 -29.53
N ILE A 66 -15.29 -5.45 -28.74
CA ILE A 66 -16.27 -4.36 -28.52
C ILE A 66 -15.56 -3.00 -28.52
N SER A 67 -16.28 -1.92 -28.81
CA SER A 67 -15.78 -0.57 -28.51
C SER A 67 -16.09 -0.18 -27.06
N PHE A 68 -15.36 0.80 -26.53
CA PHE A 68 -15.66 1.34 -25.19
C PHE A 68 -17.09 1.91 -25.07
N ALA A 69 -17.65 2.44 -26.16
CA ALA A 69 -19.04 2.93 -26.17
C ALA A 69 -20.07 1.80 -26.00
N GLU A 70 -19.67 0.56 -26.24
CA GLU A 70 -20.51 -0.63 -26.22
C GLU A 70 -20.38 -1.45 -24.93
N ILE A 71 -19.66 -0.97 -23.92
CA ILE A 71 -19.47 -1.70 -22.64
C ILE A 71 -20.79 -2.11 -21.98
N ASN A 72 -21.86 -1.31 -22.16
CA ASN A 72 -23.19 -1.61 -21.65
C ASN A 72 -23.85 -2.85 -22.30
N LYS A 73 -23.28 -3.38 -23.39
CA LYS A 73 -23.71 -4.65 -24.01
C LYS A 73 -23.21 -5.87 -23.23
N ILE A 74 -22.20 -5.70 -22.36
CA ILE A 74 -21.69 -6.78 -21.49
C ILE A 74 -22.75 -7.08 -20.43
N LYS A 75 -23.45 -8.20 -20.60
CA LYS A 75 -24.55 -8.62 -19.74
C LYS A 75 -24.48 -10.12 -19.46
N GLY A 76 -25.01 -10.52 -18.32
CA GLY A 76 -25.11 -11.92 -17.91
C GLY A 76 -23.97 -12.35 -16.99
N GLU A 77 -24.23 -13.41 -16.22
CA GLU A 77 -23.35 -13.92 -15.15
C GLU A 77 -22.07 -14.57 -15.69
N GLN A 78 -22.05 -14.95 -16.97
CA GLN A 78 -20.90 -15.55 -17.67
C GLN A 78 -20.14 -14.56 -18.55
N SER A 79 -20.35 -13.26 -18.35
CA SER A 79 -19.77 -12.22 -19.19
C SER A 79 -18.83 -11.32 -18.39
N VAL A 80 -17.63 -11.10 -18.91
CA VAL A 80 -16.66 -10.13 -18.39
C VAL A 80 -16.03 -9.34 -19.54
N GLY A 81 -15.86 -8.04 -19.38
CA GLY A 81 -15.13 -7.20 -20.33
C GLY A 81 -13.76 -6.82 -19.81
N ILE A 82 -12.75 -6.84 -20.66
CA ILE A 82 -11.42 -6.30 -20.43
C ILE A 82 -11.29 -5.03 -21.27
N VAL A 83 -11.24 -3.87 -20.61
CA VAL A 83 -11.32 -2.58 -21.28
C VAL A 83 -10.30 -1.60 -20.72
N MET A 84 -9.74 -0.75 -21.57
CA MET A 84 -8.95 0.39 -21.13
C MET A 84 -9.86 1.61 -20.92
N GLN A 85 -9.60 2.35 -19.85
CA GLN A 85 -10.29 3.60 -19.55
C GLN A 85 -10.13 4.59 -20.71
N GLN A 86 -11.24 5.10 -21.21
CA GLN A 86 -11.22 6.19 -22.17
C GLN A 86 -11.23 7.56 -21.46
N PRO A 87 -10.66 8.59 -22.07
CA PRO A 87 -10.61 9.92 -21.48
C PRO A 87 -12.00 10.48 -21.17
N GLY A 88 -12.20 10.96 -19.94
CA GLY A 88 -13.48 11.55 -19.53
C GLY A 88 -14.62 10.56 -19.32
N ALA A 89 -14.38 9.25 -19.55
CA ALA A 89 -15.37 8.20 -19.33
C ALA A 89 -14.85 7.20 -18.28
N LYS A 90 -15.65 6.95 -17.25
CA LYS A 90 -15.41 5.86 -16.31
C LYS A 90 -16.45 4.76 -16.54
N PRO A 91 -16.06 3.47 -16.56
CA PRO A 91 -17.03 2.38 -16.67
C PRO A 91 -18.09 2.41 -15.57
N SER A 92 -17.75 2.93 -14.39
CA SER A 92 -18.65 3.07 -13.24
C SER A 92 -19.77 4.10 -13.40
N ALA A 93 -19.76 4.94 -14.44
CA ALA A 93 -20.82 5.95 -14.65
C ALA A 93 -22.22 5.31 -14.88
N GLY A 94 -22.29 4.00 -15.13
CA GLY A 94 -23.52 3.23 -15.29
C GLY A 94 -23.79 2.16 -14.21
N GLY A 95 -23.07 2.17 -13.07
CA GLY A 95 -23.28 1.18 -11.99
C GLY A 95 -22.72 -0.22 -12.26
N MET A 96 -21.88 -0.40 -13.28
CA MET A 96 -21.21 -1.66 -13.59
C MET A 96 -20.18 -2.02 -12.50
N TRP A 97 -20.06 -3.31 -12.21
CA TRP A 97 -18.99 -3.84 -11.39
C TRP A 97 -17.65 -3.71 -12.15
N GLN A 98 -16.59 -3.34 -11.44
CA GLN A 98 -15.27 -3.22 -12.04
C GLN A 98 -14.14 -3.55 -11.04
N VAL A 99 -13.03 -4.04 -11.59
CA VAL A 99 -11.76 -4.23 -10.88
C VAL A 99 -10.61 -3.77 -11.77
N THR A 100 -9.63 -3.05 -11.23
CA THR A 100 -8.46 -2.61 -11.99
C THR A 100 -7.49 -3.77 -12.18
N LEU A 101 -7.00 -3.99 -13.40
CA LEU A 101 -6.08 -5.07 -13.77
C LEU A 101 -4.65 -4.58 -14.08
N GLY A 102 -4.49 -3.29 -14.39
CA GLY A 102 -3.23 -2.67 -14.76
C GLY A 102 -3.44 -1.20 -15.11
N ARG A 103 -2.37 -0.50 -15.52
CA ARG A 103 -2.42 0.92 -15.89
C ARG A 103 -1.58 1.20 -17.12
N GLU A 104 -2.06 2.07 -17.97
CA GLU A 104 -1.25 2.82 -18.92
C GLU A 104 -0.82 4.13 -18.27
N VAL A 105 0.47 4.45 -18.33
CA VAL A 105 1.05 5.64 -17.71
C VAL A 105 1.80 6.41 -18.78
N ILE A 106 1.23 7.55 -19.18
CA ILE A 106 1.88 8.48 -20.09
C ILE A 106 2.80 9.36 -19.26
N VAL A 107 4.02 9.57 -19.73
CA VAL A 107 5.04 10.36 -19.05
C VAL A 107 5.56 11.45 -19.95
N THR A 108 6.05 12.51 -19.30
CA THR A 108 6.84 13.53 -19.96
C THR A 108 8.31 13.26 -19.69
N VAL A 109 9.13 13.31 -20.73
CA VAL A 109 10.55 13.02 -20.68
C VAL A 109 11.36 14.16 -21.26
N PHE A 110 12.64 14.19 -20.93
CA PHE A 110 13.60 15.12 -21.51
C PHE A 110 14.96 14.45 -21.66
N ASN A 111 15.82 15.05 -22.47
CA ASN A 111 17.19 14.59 -22.61
C ASN A 111 17.98 14.84 -21.30
N GLY A 112 18.66 13.83 -20.76
CA GLY A 112 19.43 13.95 -19.53
C GLY A 112 20.58 14.95 -19.60
N GLU A 113 21.07 15.27 -20.80
CA GLU A 113 22.08 16.31 -21.06
C GLU A 113 21.47 17.67 -21.38
N ASN A 114 20.16 17.87 -21.14
CA ASN A 114 19.50 19.13 -21.42
C ASN A 114 20.17 20.29 -20.66
N PRO A 115 20.42 21.44 -21.32
CA PRO A 115 21.07 22.60 -20.69
C PRO A 115 20.38 23.08 -19.40
N PHE A 116 19.07 22.85 -19.30
CA PHE A 116 18.21 23.26 -18.19
C PHE A 116 17.98 22.17 -17.15
N ALA A 117 18.60 20.98 -17.29
CA ALA A 117 18.38 19.84 -16.40
C ALA A 117 18.53 20.18 -14.90
N LYS A 118 19.54 20.98 -14.55
CA LYS A 118 19.81 21.40 -13.16
C LYS A 118 18.75 22.34 -12.60
N GLU A 119 18.15 23.14 -13.46
CA GLU A 119 17.10 24.08 -13.07
C GLU A 119 15.76 23.36 -12.96
N LEU A 120 15.40 22.55 -13.96
CA LEU A 120 14.22 21.68 -13.95
C LEU A 120 14.20 20.74 -12.74
N ALA A 121 15.36 20.26 -12.29
CA ALA A 121 15.46 19.45 -11.07
C ALA A 121 15.14 20.22 -9.77
N LYS A 122 15.21 21.55 -9.79
CA LYS A 122 14.91 22.43 -8.64
C LYS A 122 13.53 23.06 -8.72
N THR A 123 13.15 23.54 -9.90
CA THR A 123 11.91 24.30 -10.10
C THR A 123 10.77 23.41 -10.57
N GLY A 124 11.07 22.31 -11.26
CA GLY A 124 10.10 21.65 -12.12
C GLY A 124 9.67 22.55 -13.27
N ILE A 125 8.66 22.09 -14.01
CA ILE A 125 7.95 22.88 -15.01
C ILE A 125 6.46 22.58 -14.93
N SER A 126 5.63 23.62 -14.97
CA SER A 126 4.18 23.46 -14.88
C SER A 126 3.55 23.09 -16.22
N ALA A 127 2.37 22.48 -16.17
CA ALA A 127 1.57 22.19 -17.37
C ALA A 127 1.26 23.46 -18.19
N LYS A 128 1.02 24.58 -17.50
CA LYS A 128 0.74 25.88 -18.12
C LYS A 128 1.95 26.43 -18.87
N GLU A 129 3.15 26.28 -18.32
CA GLU A 129 4.39 26.66 -19.01
C GLU A 129 4.64 25.78 -20.22
N LEU A 130 4.50 24.46 -20.10
CA LEU A 130 4.59 23.53 -21.23
C LEU A 130 3.60 23.90 -22.34
N ALA A 131 2.35 24.22 -21.99
CA ALA A 131 1.33 24.66 -22.94
C ALA A 131 1.69 25.98 -23.63
N ALA A 132 2.29 26.93 -22.91
CA ALA A 132 2.73 28.21 -23.49
C ALA A 132 3.90 28.00 -24.47
N ILE A 133 4.86 27.13 -24.12
CA ILE A 133 6.01 26.80 -24.98
C ILE A 133 5.50 26.08 -26.25
N LEU A 134 4.54 25.17 -26.10
CA LEU A 134 3.90 24.48 -27.21
C LEU A 134 3.17 25.47 -28.15
N LYS A 135 2.37 26.40 -27.62
CA LYS A 135 1.65 27.40 -28.43
C LYS A 135 2.59 28.37 -29.17
N ASN A 136 3.73 28.68 -28.56
CA ASN A 136 4.76 29.56 -29.15
C ASN A 136 5.64 28.83 -30.18
N SER A 137 5.50 27.51 -30.34
CA SER A 137 6.32 26.68 -31.23
C SER A 137 6.00 26.85 -32.73
N LYS A 138 5.16 27.82 -33.10
CA LYS A 138 4.65 28.08 -34.47
C LYS A 138 5.72 28.50 -35.49
N ALA A 139 6.99 28.59 -35.10
CA ALA A 139 8.13 28.60 -36.02
C ALA A 139 9.10 27.45 -35.66
N GLN A 140 9.04 26.34 -36.40
CA GLN A 140 9.96 25.19 -36.30
C GLN A 140 10.00 24.48 -34.93
N ASN A 141 8.86 24.28 -34.26
CA ASN A 141 8.75 23.52 -33.02
C ASN A 141 9.60 24.05 -31.83
N ARG A 142 9.94 25.35 -31.82
CA ARG A 142 10.78 25.97 -30.79
C ARG A 142 9.96 26.94 -29.92
N GLY A 143 9.89 26.68 -28.62
CA GLY A 143 9.33 27.63 -27.65
C GLY A 143 10.36 28.10 -26.62
N SER A 144 10.25 29.35 -26.15
CA SER A 144 11.08 29.89 -25.07
C SER A 144 10.34 29.83 -23.73
N ILE A 145 11.07 29.54 -22.65
CA ILE A 145 10.54 29.56 -21.28
C ILE A 145 10.80 30.95 -20.70
N ALA A 146 9.79 31.58 -20.10
CA ALA A 146 9.99 32.83 -19.36
C ALA A 146 10.83 32.53 -18.10
N GLY A 147 11.99 33.19 -17.96
CA GLY A 147 12.96 32.93 -16.87
C GLY A 147 14.26 32.25 -17.32
N TYR A 148 14.28 31.67 -18.53
CA TYR A 148 15.44 31.01 -19.10
C TYR A 148 16.02 31.89 -20.23
N GLU A 149 16.82 32.90 -19.84
CA GLU A 149 17.26 33.99 -20.73
C GLU A 149 18.24 33.57 -21.86
N ASN A 150 18.53 32.28 -22.02
CA ASN A 150 19.42 31.79 -23.07
C ASN A 150 18.64 31.20 -24.26
N ARG A 151 18.89 31.77 -25.44
CA ARG A 151 18.13 31.64 -26.70
C ARG A 151 18.14 30.25 -27.38
N GLN A 152 17.93 29.16 -26.65
CA GLN A 152 17.64 27.84 -27.24
C GLN A 152 16.28 27.37 -26.76
N GLY A 153 15.32 27.28 -27.68
CA GLY A 153 13.98 26.83 -27.37
C GLY A 153 13.92 25.32 -27.13
N LEU A 154 12.94 24.86 -26.36
CA LEU A 154 12.63 23.44 -26.21
C LEU A 154 11.94 22.93 -27.48
N ASN A 155 12.27 21.71 -27.89
CA ASN A 155 11.62 21.02 -29.00
C ASN A 155 10.69 19.93 -28.46
N PHE A 156 9.46 19.89 -28.94
CA PHE A 156 8.48 18.90 -28.51
C PHE A 156 8.44 17.69 -29.44
N TYR A 157 8.33 16.51 -28.83
CA TYR A 157 8.08 15.25 -29.50
C TYR A 157 6.91 14.54 -28.83
N VAL A 158 6.03 13.93 -29.61
CA VAL A 158 4.89 13.16 -29.09
C VAL A 158 4.87 11.81 -29.80
N LEU A 159 4.77 10.74 -29.02
CA LEU A 159 4.59 9.39 -29.56
C LEU A 159 3.29 9.35 -30.38
N ASP A 160 3.34 8.80 -31.59
CA ASP A 160 2.24 8.81 -32.57
C ASP A 160 1.12 7.81 -32.22
N GLU A 161 0.47 8.06 -31.08
CA GLU A 161 -0.60 7.21 -30.55
C GLU A 161 -1.78 8.06 -30.08
N PRO A 162 -3.03 7.68 -30.41
CA PRO A 162 -4.21 8.45 -30.06
C PRO A 162 -4.34 8.74 -28.56
N GLU A 163 -4.04 7.76 -27.71
CA GLU A 163 -4.18 7.84 -26.26
C GLU A 163 -3.17 8.81 -25.65
N VAL A 164 -1.93 8.79 -26.16
CA VAL A 164 -0.87 9.73 -25.77
C VAL A 164 -1.25 11.14 -26.17
N LYS A 165 -1.59 11.38 -27.44
CA LYS A 165 -1.96 12.71 -27.94
C LYS A 165 -3.14 13.30 -27.17
N HIS A 166 -4.16 12.48 -26.90
CA HIS A 166 -5.31 12.91 -26.11
C HIS A 166 -4.92 13.25 -24.67
N SER A 167 -4.12 12.39 -24.04
CA SER A 167 -3.65 12.58 -22.66
C SER A 167 -2.87 13.88 -22.51
N VAL A 168 -1.97 14.15 -23.46
CA VAL A 168 -1.17 15.38 -23.53
C VAL A 168 -2.05 16.61 -23.71
N ALA A 169 -3.01 16.58 -24.65
CA ALA A 169 -3.92 17.70 -24.87
C ALA A 169 -4.69 18.06 -23.59
N LYS A 170 -5.18 17.04 -22.88
CA LYS A 170 -5.91 17.21 -21.62
C LYS A 170 -5.02 17.70 -20.48
N PHE A 171 -3.80 17.16 -20.37
CA PHE A 171 -2.83 17.57 -19.34
C PHE A 171 -2.40 19.03 -19.50
N LEU A 172 -2.17 19.45 -20.75
CA LEU A 172 -1.73 20.81 -21.07
C LEU A 172 -2.89 21.82 -21.18
N GLU A 173 -4.14 21.35 -21.12
CA GLU A 173 -5.34 22.16 -21.36
C GLU A 173 -5.29 22.91 -22.70
N VAL A 174 -4.91 22.19 -23.76
CA VAL A 174 -4.83 22.71 -25.14
C VAL A 174 -5.73 21.93 -26.09
N ASP A 175 -6.06 22.55 -27.22
CA ASP A 175 -6.80 21.87 -28.28
C ASP A 175 -5.98 20.71 -28.86
N ALA A 176 -6.65 19.61 -29.21
CA ALA A 176 -6.01 18.45 -29.82
C ALA A 176 -5.24 18.80 -31.11
N GLY A 177 -5.68 19.83 -31.84
CA GLY A 177 -4.99 20.34 -33.03
C GLY A 177 -3.59 20.89 -32.74
N GLU A 178 -3.36 21.51 -31.57
CA GLU A 178 -2.03 22.02 -31.19
C GLU A 178 -1.08 20.86 -30.90
N VAL A 179 -1.54 19.78 -30.24
CA VAL A 179 -0.73 18.56 -30.04
C VAL A 179 -0.48 17.81 -31.35
N ASN A 180 -1.48 17.75 -32.24
CA ASN A 180 -1.33 17.13 -33.56
C ASN A 180 -0.38 17.87 -34.49
N SER A 181 -0.07 19.14 -34.20
CA SER A 181 0.91 19.92 -34.95
C SER A 181 2.37 19.63 -34.56
N VAL A 182 2.57 18.92 -33.44
CA VAL A 182 3.88 18.42 -33.01
C VAL A 182 4.30 17.26 -33.91
N GLU A 183 5.60 17.15 -34.17
CA GLU A 183 6.16 16.01 -34.90
C GLU A 183 5.78 14.69 -34.20
N ALA A 184 4.91 13.93 -34.85
CA ALA A 184 4.46 12.63 -34.38
C ALA A 184 5.47 11.57 -34.85
N LEU A 185 6.03 10.83 -33.91
CA LEU A 185 7.05 9.82 -34.19
C LEU A 185 6.56 8.42 -33.80
N SER A 186 6.92 7.42 -34.61
CA SER A 186 6.81 6.02 -34.21
C SER A 186 7.70 5.75 -32.99
N GLN A 187 7.44 4.67 -32.27
CA GLN A 187 8.18 4.32 -31.05
C GLN A 187 9.71 4.27 -31.26
N ASP A 188 10.18 3.61 -32.32
CA ASP A 188 11.62 3.49 -32.64
C ASP A 188 12.28 4.83 -32.92
N ASN A 189 11.55 5.74 -33.57
CA ASN A 189 12.04 7.06 -33.93
C ASN A 189 11.95 8.04 -32.75
N PHE A 190 10.93 7.90 -31.89
CA PHE A 190 10.69 8.78 -30.76
C PHE A 190 11.87 8.78 -29.78
N LEU A 191 12.31 7.60 -29.32
CA LEU A 191 13.41 7.50 -28.36
C LEU A 191 14.71 8.04 -28.97
N THR A 192 14.95 7.73 -30.25
CA THR A 192 16.11 8.21 -30.99
C THR A 192 16.12 9.74 -31.11
N ALA A 193 14.97 10.35 -31.40
CA ALA A 193 14.83 11.80 -31.48
C ALA A 193 15.10 12.49 -30.14
N VAL A 194 14.47 12.02 -29.06
CA VAL A 194 14.67 12.57 -27.71
C VAL A 194 16.12 12.40 -27.23
N LYS A 195 16.76 11.26 -27.55
CA LYS A 195 18.15 10.99 -27.20
C LYS A 195 19.15 11.89 -27.93
N ASN A 196 18.88 12.22 -29.20
CA ASN A 196 19.80 12.99 -30.04
C ASN A 196 19.63 14.50 -29.93
N ASP A 197 18.46 14.97 -29.48
CA ASP A 197 18.20 16.39 -29.26
C ASP A 197 18.28 16.76 -27.77
N LYS A 198 19.30 17.55 -27.43
CA LYS A 198 19.53 18.03 -26.06
C LYS A 198 18.41 18.92 -25.54
N ASN A 199 17.64 19.56 -26.42
CA ASN A 199 16.53 20.44 -26.06
C ASN A 199 15.17 19.72 -26.13
N ALA A 200 15.16 18.40 -26.30
CA ALA A 200 13.94 17.62 -26.43
C ALA A 200 13.12 17.57 -25.14
N ILE A 201 11.82 17.74 -25.31
CA ILE A 201 10.76 17.36 -24.38
C ILE A 201 9.84 16.38 -25.11
N GLY A 202 9.75 15.17 -24.58
CA GLY A 202 8.95 14.10 -25.16
C GLY A 202 7.72 13.78 -24.33
N PHE A 203 6.66 13.30 -24.98
CA PHE A 203 5.54 12.62 -24.34
C PHE A 203 5.40 11.21 -24.90
N CYS A 204 5.45 10.20 -24.03
CA CYS A 204 5.39 8.79 -24.41
C CYS A 204 4.82 7.93 -23.27
N ARG A 205 4.67 6.62 -23.51
CA ARG A 205 4.38 5.67 -22.43
C ARG A 205 5.59 5.49 -21.51
N LEU A 206 5.35 5.19 -20.24
CA LEU A 206 6.40 4.85 -19.28
C LEU A 206 7.16 3.59 -19.71
N SER A 207 6.44 2.59 -20.24
CA SER A 207 7.01 1.34 -20.75
C SER A 207 8.00 1.55 -21.90
N SER A 208 7.87 2.64 -22.67
CA SER A 208 8.78 2.95 -23.77
C SER A 208 10.17 3.38 -23.32
N ILE A 209 10.33 3.81 -22.06
CA ILE A 209 11.58 4.42 -21.58
C ILE A 209 12.25 3.63 -20.46
N VAL A 210 11.66 2.53 -20.00
CA VAL A 210 12.25 1.66 -18.99
C VAL A 210 12.97 0.49 -19.67
N ASP A 211 14.16 0.15 -19.18
CA ASP A 211 14.90 -1.01 -19.66
C ASP A 211 14.19 -2.32 -19.25
N ALA A 212 14.61 -3.47 -19.81
CA ALA A 212 14.01 -4.78 -19.56
C ALA A 212 13.96 -5.18 -18.07
N ASP A 213 14.91 -4.67 -17.26
CA ASP A 213 14.96 -4.90 -15.82
C ASP A 213 14.21 -3.83 -14.99
N GLN A 214 13.54 -2.86 -15.65
CA GLN A 214 12.76 -1.75 -15.10
C GLN A 214 13.42 -0.84 -14.07
N GLN A 215 14.70 -1.04 -13.73
CA GLN A 215 15.40 -0.25 -12.72
C GLN A 215 16.02 1.04 -13.28
N ARG A 216 16.11 1.16 -14.60
CA ARG A 216 16.80 2.27 -15.26
C ARG A 216 16.00 2.79 -16.43
N PHE A 217 15.97 4.11 -16.55
CA PHE A 217 15.51 4.77 -17.76
C PHE A 217 16.51 4.57 -18.90
N ALA A 218 16.01 4.59 -20.13
CA ALA A 218 16.82 4.58 -21.34
C ALA A 218 17.95 5.61 -21.25
N GLU A 219 19.09 5.27 -21.87
CA GLU A 219 20.29 6.09 -21.82
C GLU A 219 20.00 7.53 -22.28
N ASN A 220 20.45 8.51 -21.48
CA ASN A 220 20.21 9.94 -21.70
C ASN A 220 18.74 10.37 -21.79
N ILE A 221 17.80 9.56 -21.30
CA ILE A 221 16.40 9.94 -21.14
C ILE A 221 16.07 10.01 -19.66
N ARG A 222 15.38 11.06 -19.24
CA ARG A 222 14.95 11.29 -17.85
C ARG A 222 13.50 11.74 -17.84
N LEU A 223 12.78 11.45 -16.75
CA LEU A 223 11.44 11.98 -16.55
C LEU A 223 11.52 13.48 -16.26
N LEU A 224 10.65 14.26 -16.91
CA LEU A 224 10.58 15.71 -16.71
C LEU A 224 9.83 16.01 -15.40
N PRO A 225 10.44 16.73 -14.44
CA PRO A 225 9.77 17.06 -13.19
C PRO A 225 8.64 18.08 -13.39
N ILE A 226 7.44 17.76 -12.92
CA ILE A 226 6.26 18.63 -13.07
C ILE A 226 6.02 19.41 -11.77
N ASP A 227 6.01 20.74 -11.88
CA ASP A 227 5.49 21.64 -10.85
C ASP A 227 3.96 21.64 -10.95
N ARG A 228 3.30 20.91 -10.04
CA ARG A 228 1.85 20.71 -10.07
C ARG A 228 1.12 21.87 -9.40
N ASN A 229 1.67 22.40 -8.32
CA ASN A 229 1.05 23.48 -7.54
C ASN A 229 1.42 24.89 -8.05
N GLN A 230 2.28 24.99 -9.07
CA GLN A 230 2.69 26.22 -9.75
C GLN A 230 3.39 27.20 -8.80
N ASN A 231 4.14 26.68 -7.83
CA ASN A 231 4.86 27.48 -6.85
C ASN A 231 6.30 27.83 -7.29
N GLY A 232 6.74 27.34 -8.46
CA GLY A 232 8.07 27.54 -9.04
C GLY A 232 9.18 26.73 -8.38
N ARG A 233 8.85 25.69 -7.62
CA ARG A 233 9.81 24.87 -6.85
C ARG A 233 9.30 23.43 -6.72
N LEU A 234 10.13 22.49 -7.13
CA LEU A 234 9.86 21.06 -7.00
C LEU A 234 9.97 20.64 -5.52
N ASP A 235 8.84 20.58 -4.82
CA ASP A 235 8.81 20.26 -3.41
C ASP A 235 8.88 18.73 -3.13
N TYR A 236 8.89 18.34 -1.85
CA TYR A 236 8.97 16.93 -1.46
C TYR A 236 7.78 16.08 -1.97
N PHE A 237 6.59 16.69 -2.13
CA PHE A 237 5.43 15.98 -2.65
C PHE A 237 5.51 15.79 -4.18
N GLU A 238 6.24 16.67 -4.87
CA GLU A 238 6.41 16.65 -6.32
C GLU A 238 7.70 15.96 -6.77
N ASN A 239 8.70 15.80 -5.90
CA ASN A 239 9.97 15.15 -6.26
C ASN A 239 9.85 13.61 -6.32
N ILE A 240 9.21 13.14 -7.39
CA ILE A 240 8.91 11.72 -7.64
C ILE A 240 9.66 11.13 -8.84
N TYR A 241 10.56 11.91 -9.47
CA TYR A 241 11.11 11.64 -10.80
C TYR A 241 12.52 11.02 -10.81
N THR A 242 13.05 10.68 -9.64
CA THR A 242 14.46 10.28 -9.48
C THR A 242 14.75 8.87 -10.00
N ASN A 243 13.82 7.92 -9.82
CA ASN A 243 13.91 6.55 -10.33
C ASN A 243 12.52 5.98 -10.66
N SER A 244 12.50 4.92 -11.46
CA SER A 244 11.28 4.26 -11.95
C SER A 244 10.40 3.70 -10.82
N ASP A 245 10.98 3.01 -9.83
CA ASP A 245 10.22 2.44 -8.71
C ASP A 245 9.51 3.51 -7.87
N GLN A 246 10.21 4.59 -7.55
CA GLN A 246 9.65 5.74 -6.83
C GLN A 246 8.55 6.40 -7.66
N PHE A 247 8.76 6.55 -8.96
CA PHE A 247 7.80 7.16 -9.86
C PHE A 247 6.53 6.34 -10.00
N VAL A 248 6.63 5.03 -10.27
CA VAL A 248 5.49 4.11 -10.36
C VAL A 248 4.68 4.11 -9.07
N ARG A 249 5.34 4.12 -7.90
CA ARG A 249 4.66 4.24 -6.61
C ARG A 249 3.97 5.59 -6.43
N ALA A 250 4.59 6.68 -6.88
CA ALA A 250 4.01 8.01 -6.81
C ALA A 250 2.78 8.17 -7.70
N VAL A 251 2.81 7.59 -8.91
CA VAL A 251 1.64 7.45 -9.80
C VAL A 251 0.50 6.74 -9.06
N TRP A 252 0.81 5.65 -8.36
CA TRP A 252 -0.18 4.88 -7.59
C TRP A 252 -0.88 5.70 -6.50
N ILE A 253 -0.14 6.49 -5.71
CA ILE A 253 -0.70 7.33 -4.66
C ILE A 253 -1.29 8.67 -5.14
N GLY A 254 -1.47 8.85 -6.44
CA GLY A 254 -2.09 10.06 -7.00
C GLY A 254 -1.20 11.29 -6.96
N LYS A 255 0.12 11.11 -6.81
CA LYS A 255 1.10 12.21 -6.90
C LYS A 255 1.41 12.62 -8.35
N TYR A 256 0.95 11.85 -9.35
CA TYR A 256 1.08 12.16 -10.76
C TYR A 256 -0.27 12.61 -11.38
N PRO A 257 -0.30 13.47 -12.42
CA PRO A 257 -1.55 13.97 -13.02
C PRO A 257 -2.46 12.85 -13.52
N HIS A 258 -3.72 12.85 -13.07
CA HIS A 258 -4.68 11.79 -13.43
C HIS A 258 -5.05 11.78 -14.92
N SER A 259 -4.88 12.90 -15.64
CA SER A 259 -5.05 12.96 -17.10
C SER A 259 -4.02 12.14 -17.87
N MET A 260 -2.92 11.76 -17.21
CA MET A 260 -1.78 11.02 -17.76
C MET A 260 -1.80 9.52 -17.39
N ILE A 261 -2.90 9.05 -16.82
CA ILE A 261 -3.05 7.66 -16.34
C ILE A 261 -4.37 7.10 -16.87
N TYR A 262 -4.32 5.99 -17.61
CA TYR A 262 -5.50 5.21 -17.98
C TYR A 262 -5.50 3.87 -17.28
N ASN A 263 -6.64 3.49 -16.73
CA ASN A 263 -6.77 2.24 -16.01
C ASN A 263 -7.27 1.14 -16.93
N ILE A 264 -6.69 -0.05 -16.82
CA ILE A 264 -7.20 -1.25 -17.45
C ILE A 264 -8.15 -1.89 -16.44
N TYR A 265 -9.37 -2.19 -16.85
CA TYR A 265 -10.41 -2.75 -16.00
C TYR A 265 -10.89 -4.09 -16.52
N ALA A 266 -11.19 -5.00 -15.59
CA ALA A 266 -12.26 -5.97 -15.79
C ALA A 266 -13.58 -5.32 -15.40
N VAL A 267 -14.60 -5.44 -16.24
CA VAL A 267 -15.93 -4.87 -16.04
C VAL A 267 -17.01 -5.92 -16.26
N SER A 268 -18.10 -5.85 -15.51
CA SER A 268 -19.30 -6.65 -15.75
C SER A 268 -20.54 -5.93 -15.25
N SER A 269 -21.72 -6.31 -15.74
CA SER A 269 -22.99 -5.69 -15.35
C SER A 269 -23.30 -5.81 -13.86
N ALA A 270 -22.78 -6.86 -13.21
CA ALA A 270 -22.87 -7.12 -11.77
C ALA A 270 -21.60 -7.86 -11.32
N PHE A 271 -21.44 -8.12 -10.02
CA PHE A 271 -20.36 -8.98 -9.54
C PHE A 271 -20.42 -10.35 -10.24
N PRO A 272 -19.34 -10.85 -10.86
CA PRO A 272 -19.36 -12.14 -11.53
C PRO A 272 -19.39 -13.25 -10.49
N GLU A 273 -20.56 -13.84 -10.24
CA GLU A 273 -20.67 -15.02 -9.34
C GLU A 273 -20.07 -16.28 -9.96
N ASN A 274 -19.82 -16.27 -11.27
CA ASN A 274 -19.21 -17.38 -11.99
C ASN A 274 -17.78 -17.67 -11.49
N ALA A 275 -17.56 -18.90 -11.02
CA ALA A 275 -16.30 -19.34 -10.46
C ALA A 275 -15.14 -19.35 -11.50
N GLU A 276 -15.41 -19.64 -12.77
CA GLU A 276 -14.39 -19.64 -13.83
C GLU A 276 -13.90 -18.22 -14.11
N ILE A 277 -14.80 -17.22 -14.14
CA ILE A 277 -14.44 -15.79 -14.26
C ILE A 277 -13.63 -15.36 -13.04
N ASN A 278 -14.07 -15.70 -11.83
CA ASN A 278 -13.34 -15.32 -10.61
C ASN A 278 -11.94 -15.95 -10.54
N ASN A 279 -11.79 -17.21 -10.95
CA ASN A 279 -10.49 -17.87 -11.02
C ASN A 279 -9.59 -17.22 -12.09
N PHE A 280 -10.14 -16.90 -13.27
CA PHE A 280 -9.41 -16.21 -14.32
C PHE A 280 -8.93 -14.82 -13.87
N LEU A 281 -9.82 -14.01 -13.29
CA LEU A 281 -9.47 -12.67 -12.79
C LEU A 281 -8.51 -12.71 -11.59
N SER A 282 -8.62 -13.73 -10.72
CA SER A 282 -7.68 -13.95 -9.61
C SER A 282 -6.30 -14.35 -10.11
N TRP A 283 -6.24 -15.17 -11.16
CA TRP A 283 -4.99 -15.50 -11.84
C TRP A 283 -4.39 -14.25 -12.51
N ILE A 284 -5.18 -13.43 -13.21
CA ILE A 284 -4.73 -12.15 -13.77
C ILE A 284 -4.17 -11.23 -12.69
N SER A 285 -4.82 -11.17 -11.52
CA SER A 285 -4.39 -10.34 -10.37
C SER A 285 -3.15 -10.88 -9.66
N SER A 286 -2.65 -12.05 -10.06
CA SER A 286 -1.46 -12.70 -9.51
C SER A 286 -0.45 -13.03 -10.62
N ALA A 287 -0.43 -14.26 -11.12
CA ALA A 287 0.53 -14.72 -12.13
C ALA A 287 0.38 -13.99 -13.48
N GLY A 288 -0.83 -13.59 -13.85
CA GLY A 288 -1.08 -12.88 -15.10
C GLY A 288 -0.55 -11.44 -15.12
N GLN A 289 -0.13 -10.86 -13.99
CA GLN A 289 0.44 -9.51 -13.97
C GLN A 289 1.70 -9.39 -14.84
N ALA A 290 2.52 -10.45 -14.95
CA ALA A 290 3.71 -10.45 -15.79
C ALA A 290 3.40 -10.16 -17.28
N PHE A 291 2.18 -10.47 -17.74
CA PHE A 291 1.76 -10.17 -19.11
C PHE A 291 1.37 -8.70 -19.32
N VAL A 292 0.94 -8.02 -18.25
CA VAL A 292 0.69 -6.56 -18.28
C VAL A 292 1.97 -5.85 -18.66
N GLU A 293 3.06 -6.21 -17.99
CA GLU A 293 4.40 -5.71 -18.27
C GLU A 293 4.87 -6.04 -19.69
N GLN A 294 4.77 -7.30 -20.12
CA GLN A 294 5.22 -7.73 -21.45
C GLN A 294 4.49 -7.02 -22.60
N ASN A 295 3.27 -6.54 -22.35
CA ASN A 295 2.48 -5.78 -23.32
C ASN A 295 2.66 -4.26 -23.20
N GLY A 296 3.67 -3.80 -22.44
CA GLY A 296 4.01 -2.38 -22.33
C GLY A 296 3.10 -1.59 -21.40
N TYR A 297 2.43 -2.24 -20.45
CA TYR A 297 1.61 -1.60 -19.42
C TYR A 297 2.27 -1.69 -18.04
N THR A 298 1.76 -0.91 -17.09
CA THR A 298 2.22 -0.90 -15.70
C THR A 298 1.41 -1.86 -14.84
N GLU A 299 2.11 -2.75 -14.14
CA GLU A 299 1.48 -3.68 -13.19
C GLU A 299 0.82 -2.97 -12.00
N LEU A 300 -0.08 -3.67 -11.34
CA LEU A 300 -0.61 -3.25 -10.05
C LEU A 300 0.46 -3.34 -8.96
N VAL A 301 0.39 -2.46 -7.95
CA VAL A 301 1.24 -2.62 -6.75
C VAL A 301 0.75 -3.80 -5.92
N TYR A 302 1.63 -4.37 -5.07
CA TYR A 302 1.29 -5.53 -4.23
C TYR A 302 -0.01 -5.37 -3.44
N ALA A 303 -0.25 -4.20 -2.83
CA ALA A 303 -1.48 -3.92 -2.07
C ALA A 303 -2.74 -4.00 -2.93
N GLU A 304 -2.70 -3.52 -4.18
CA GLU A 304 -3.81 -3.62 -5.13
C GLU A 304 -4.05 -5.07 -5.56
N LYS A 305 -2.97 -5.83 -5.84
CA LYS A 305 -3.07 -7.27 -6.12
C LYS A 305 -3.80 -7.99 -4.97
N GLN A 306 -3.43 -7.72 -3.72
CA GLN A 306 -4.10 -8.30 -2.54
C GLN A 306 -5.55 -7.83 -2.37
N SER A 307 -5.83 -6.55 -2.65
CA SER A 307 -7.18 -6.00 -2.60
C SER A 307 -8.09 -6.66 -3.64
N ASN A 308 -7.61 -6.85 -4.87
CA ASN A 308 -8.33 -7.55 -5.93
C ASN A 308 -8.64 -8.99 -5.55
N LEU A 309 -7.65 -9.74 -5.04
CA LEU A 309 -7.85 -11.13 -4.62
C LEU A 309 -8.92 -11.25 -3.52
N LYS A 310 -8.94 -10.31 -2.55
CA LYS A 310 -9.99 -10.26 -1.53
C LYS A 310 -11.37 -9.94 -2.11
N LYS A 311 -11.46 -9.08 -3.13
CA LYS A 311 -12.72 -8.73 -3.79
C LYS A 311 -13.27 -9.86 -4.66
N LEU A 312 -12.40 -10.64 -5.28
CA LEU A 312 -12.73 -11.73 -6.21
C LEU A 312 -13.01 -13.07 -5.50
N THR A 313 -12.61 -13.20 -4.23
CA THR A 313 -12.87 -14.39 -3.42
C THR A 313 -14.13 -14.18 -2.57
N PRO A 314 -15.23 -14.93 -2.77
CA PRO A 314 -16.38 -14.85 -1.88
C PRO A 314 -15.99 -15.31 -0.46
N PRO A 315 -16.54 -14.71 0.61
CA PRO A 315 -16.25 -15.14 1.97
C PRO A 315 -16.71 -16.59 2.16
N VAL A 316 -15.79 -17.45 2.60
CA VAL A 316 -16.09 -18.83 2.98
C VAL A 316 -17.07 -18.80 4.16
N LEU A 317 -18.34 -19.10 3.92
CA LEU A 317 -19.26 -19.49 4.98
C LEU A 317 -18.72 -20.78 5.58
N MET A 318 -18.12 -20.70 6.77
CA MET A 318 -17.73 -21.90 7.49
C MET A 318 -18.98 -22.73 7.76
N ALA A 319 -19.10 -23.86 7.05
CA ALA A 319 -20.11 -24.85 7.28
C ALA A 319 -20.13 -25.20 8.78
N GLN A 320 -21.30 -25.09 9.40
CA GLN A 320 -21.49 -25.57 10.76
C GLN A 320 -21.19 -27.06 10.78
N VAL A 321 -20.18 -27.45 11.56
CA VAL A 321 -19.92 -28.86 11.83
C VAL A 321 -21.07 -29.37 12.69
N GLU A 322 -21.94 -30.20 12.10
CA GLU A 322 -22.87 -31.03 12.84
C GLU A 322 -22.06 -32.03 13.68
N THR A 323 -21.95 -31.79 14.98
CA THR A 323 -21.34 -32.75 15.89
C THR A 323 -22.36 -33.84 16.21
N THR A 324 -22.11 -35.05 15.69
CA THR A 324 -22.82 -36.25 16.10
C THR A 324 -22.58 -36.53 17.59
N ASN A 325 -23.67 -36.63 18.34
CA ASN A 325 -23.68 -36.91 19.76
C ASN A 325 -23.37 -38.40 20.01
N SER A 326 -22.22 -38.70 20.63
CA SER A 326 -22.04 -39.96 21.37
C SER A 326 -20.89 -39.86 22.37
N THR A 327 -21.18 -40.15 23.64
CA THR A 327 -20.25 -40.42 24.76
C THR A 327 -19.37 -39.29 25.34
N ARG A 328 -19.83 -38.02 25.32
CA ARG A 328 -19.09 -36.87 25.92
C ARG A 328 -19.52 -36.40 27.31
N SER A 329 -20.46 -37.03 27.99
CA SER A 329 -20.98 -36.46 29.26
C SER A 329 -20.01 -36.57 30.45
N SER A 330 -19.26 -37.67 30.57
CA SER A 330 -18.35 -37.89 31.71
C SER A 330 -17.03 -37.14 31.58
N VAL A 331 -16.49 -37.03 30.36
CA VAL A 331 -15.20 -36.35 30.11
C VAL A 331 -15.33 -34.84 30.22
N LEU A 332 -16.46 -34.28 29.75
CA LEU A 332 -16.73 -32.84 29.84
C LEU A 332 -16.82 -32.36 31.30
N LEU A 333 -17.43 -33.14 32.18
CA LEU A 333 -17.52 -32.83 33.61
C LEU A 333 -16.16 -32.82 34.31
N ILE A 334 -15.27 -33.75 33.95
CA ILE A 334 -13.91 -33.80 34.50
C ILE A 334 -13.09 -32.60 34.03
N VAL A 335 -13.22 -32.21 32.76
CA VAL A 335 -12.54 -31.02 32.21
C VAL A 335 -13.08 -29.74 32.86
N ILE A 336 -14.39 -29.61 33.03
CA ILE A 336 -15.01 -28.47 33.72
C ILE A 336 -14.56 -28.39 35.18
N ALA A 337 -14.50 -29.51 35.89
CA ALA A 337 -14.03 -29.56 37.27
C ALA A 337 -12.54 -29.18 37.39
N ALA A 338 -11.70 -29.63 36.45
CA ALA A 338 -10.28 -29.25 36.39
C ALA A 338 -10.08 -27.75 36.11
N VAL A 339 -10.88 -27.19 35.20
CA VAL A 339 -10.86 -25.76 34.87
C VAL A 339 -11.34 -24.92 36.07
N LEU A 340 -12.41 -25.33 36.75
CA LEU A 340 -12.89 -24.66 37.97
C LEU A 340 -11.86 -24.72 39.11
N GLY A 341 -11.16 -25.86 39.26
CA GLY A 341 -10.06 -26.01 40.21
C GLY A 341 -8.90 -25.05 39.92
N LEU A 342 -8.49 -24.92 38.65
CA LEU A 342 -7.45 -23.98 38.21
C LEU A 342 -7.85 -22.52 38.45
N ILE A 343 -9.12 -22.17 38.18
CA ILE A 343 -9.64 -20.82 38.45
C ILE A 343 -9.61 -20.52 39.96
N LEU A 344 -9.95 -21.49 40.81
CA LEU A 344 -9.94 -21.30 42.26
C LEU A 344 -8.52 -21.11 42.79
N VAL A 345 -7.56 -21.92 42.32
CA VAL A 345 -6.13 -21.77 42.65
C VAL A 345 -5.61 -20.39 42.21
N PHE A 346 -5.96 -19.96 41.00
CA PHE A 346 -5.56 -18.65 40.48
C PHE A 346 -6.21 -17.48 41.26
N ALA A 347 -7.46 -17.63 41.70
CA ALA A 347 -8.14 -16.66 42.54
C ALA A 347 -7.49 -16.53 43.93
N VAL A 348 -7.06 -17.65 44.52
CA VAL A 348 -6.32 -17.68 45.79
C VAL A 348 -4.95 -17.04 45.62
N ILE A 349 -4.22 -17.36 44.55
CA ILE A 349 -2.93 -16.73 44.23
C ILE A 349 -3.09 -15.21 44.04
N ARG A 350 -4.11 -14.77 43.30
CA ARG A 350 -4.42 -13.34 43.14
C ARG A 350 -4.80 -12.67 44.45
N PHE A 351 -5.55 -13.33 45.32
CA PHE A 351 -5.93 -12.82 46.63
C PHE A 351 -4.69 -12.59 47.51
N PHE A 352 -3.75 -13.54 47.51
CA PHE A 352 -2.49 -13.40 48.23
C PHE A 352 -1.53 -12.36 47.63
N ILE A 353 -1.48 -12.21 46.31
CA ILE A 353 -0.69 -11.15 45.65
C ILE A 353 -1.28 -9.77 45.92
N ARG A 354 -2.62 -9.65 45.94
CA ARG A 354 -3.33 -8.39 46.22
C ARG A 354 -3.16 -7.94 47.67
N MET A 355 -2.99 -8.87 48.61
CA MET A 355 -2.71 -8.56 50.02
C MET A 355 -1.26 -8.15 50.28
N ARG A 356 -0.35 -8.23 49.30
CA ARG A 356 1.09 -7.97 49.49
C ARG A 356 1.66 -6.71 48.83
N LYS A 357 0.85 -5.82 48.24
CA LYS A 357 1.37 -4.53 47.74
C LYS A 357 0.97 -3.36 48.66
N VAL A 358 2.02 -2.84 49.30
CA VAL A 358 2.10 -1.60 50.08
C VAL A 358 1.49 -0.42 49.31
N LYS A 359 0.76 0.44 50.02
CA LYS A 359 0.21 1.70 49.50
C LYS A 359 1.34 2.60 48.97
N ALA A 360 1.25 2.96 47.69
CA ALA A 360 1.92 4.13 47.12
C ALA A 360 0.84 5.14 46.67
N PRO A 361 1.09 6.45 46.73
CA PRO A 361 0.05 7.46 46.76
C PRO A 361 -0.59 7.65 45.38
N LEU A 362 -1.91 7.82 45.39
CA LEU A 362 -2.68 8.31 44.25
C LEU A 362 -2.20 9.73 43.91
N LEU A 363 -1.34 9.86 42.91
CA LEU A 363 -1.00 11.15 42.32
C LEU A 363 -1.58 11.25 40.90
N ASN A 364 -2.53 12.17 40.81
CA ASN A 364 -2.96 12.94 39.66
C ASN A 364 -3.83 12.27 38.58
N LYS A 365 -5.09 12.08 38.96
CA LYS A 365 -6.24 12.13 38.05
C LYS A 365 -6.42 13.56 37.54
N THR A 366 -5.72 13.95 36.48
CA THR A 366 -6.15 15.04 35.58
C THR A 366 -5.30 15.11 34.32
N ARG A 367 -5.89 14.72 33.18
CA ARG A 367 -5.96 15.60 31.99
C ARG A 367 -6.85 14.97 30.91
N TYR A 368 -8.12 15.37 30.87
CA TYR A 368 -8.89 15.32 29.63
C TYR A 368 -8.37 16.43 28.73
N VAL A 369 -7.21 16.23 28.09
CA VAL A 369 -6.80 17.09 26.97
C VAL A 369 -7.56 16.57 25.74
N LYS A 370 -8.48 17.39 25.24
CA LYS A 370 -9.25 17.07 24.03
C LYS A 370 -8.38 17.18 22.77
N THR A 371 -7.29 17.95 22.86
CA THR A 371 -6.37 18.26 21.77
C THR A 371 -5.07 17.47 21.89
N LEU A 372 -4.50 17.15 20.73
CA LEU A 372 -3.25 16.43 20.56
C LEU A 372 -2.18 17.43 20.10
N ASN A 373 -1.20 17.66 20.97
CA ASN A 373 -0.05 18.53 20.71
C ASN A 373 1.19 18.05 21.49
N GLU A 374 2.34 18.68 21.28
CA GLU A 374 3.59 18.33 21.96
C GLU A 374 3.47 18.32 23.50
N ALA A 375 2.76 19.31 24.06
CA ALA A 375 2.56 19.43 25.50
C ALA A 375 1.62 18.36 26.10
N SER A 376 0.90 17.61 25.25
CA SER A 376 0.03 16.51 25.66
C SER A 376 0.75 15.17 25.77
N LEU A 377 2.00 15.06 25.27
CA LEU A 377 2.79 13.84 25.29
C LEU A 377 3.78 13.81 26.45
N ALA A 378 4.02 12.61 26.99
CA ALA A 378 5.02 12.39 28.02
C ALA A 378 6.39 12.02 27.42
N PHE A 379 7.46 12.63 27.96
CA PHE A 379 8.84 12.32 27.58
C PHE A 379 9.69 12.12 28.86
N PRO A 380 9.64 10.94 29.50
CA PRO A 380 10.39 10.69 30.72
C PRO A 380 11.91 10.80 30.51
N ASN A 381 12.60 11.32 31.53
CA ASN A 381 14.05 11.32 31.54
C ASN A 381 14.60 9.89 31.72
N GLY A 382 15.78 9.63 31.18
CA GLY A 382 16.45 8.32 31.31
C GLY A 382 16.02 7.28 30.27
N LEU A 383 15.08 7.61 29.37
CA LEU A 383 14.75 6.81 28.20
C LEU A 383 15.48 7.32 26.96
N TYR A 384 15.80 6.37 26.08
CA TYR A 384 16.27 6.63 24.72
C TYR A 384 15.11 6.37 23.75
N PHE A 385 14.92 7.28 22.81
CA PHE A 385 13.84 7.21 21.82
C PHE A 385 14.40 7.06 20.42
N ASP A 386 13.68 6.32 19.59
CA ASP A 386 13.99 6.11 18.18
C ASP A 386 12.89 6.76 17.31
N LYS A 387 13.25 7.17 16.09
CA LYS A 387 12.30 7.79 15.16
C LYS A 387 11.24 6.80 14.68
N SER A 388 11.42 5.49 14.89
CA SER A 388 10.40 4.47 14.69
C SER A 388 9.24 4.51 15.71
N HIS A 389 9.15 5.56 16.53
CA HIS A 389 8.17 5.72 17.61
C HIS A 389 8.26 4.64 18.69
N THR A 390 9.50 4.23 18.98
CA THR A 390 9.80 3.26 20.02
C THR A 390 10.79 3.84 21.01
N TRP A 391 10.82 3.28 22.20
CA TRP A 391 11.76 3.68 23.25
C TRP A 391 12.51 2.48 23.79
N VAL A 392 13.70 2.73 24.33
CA VAL A 392 14.54 1.75 25.01
C VAL A 392 15.07 2.28 26.34
N PHE A 393 15.24 1.37 27.29
CA PHE A 393 15.81 1.60 28.61
C PHE A 393 16.81 0.50 28.92
N MET A 394 18.05 0.86 29.26
CA MET A 394 19.06 -0.09 29.70
C MET A 394 18.82 -0.44 31.17
N GLU A 395 18.55 -1.70 31.45
CA GLU A 395 18.39 -2.23 32.81
C GLU A 395 19.74 -2.66 33.40
N GLU A 396 19.78 -2.80 34.73
CA GLU A 396 20.90 -3.40 35.43
C GLU A 396 21.15 -4.84 34.91
N GLY A 397 22.39 -5.14 34.52
CA GLY A 397 22.75 -6.43 33.91
C GLY A 397 22.75 -6.44 32.38
N GLY A 398 22.62 -5.28 31.72
CA GLY A 398 22.90 -5.12 30.28
C GLY A 398 21.74 -5.53 29.36
N ARG A 399 20.57 -5.83 29.91
CA ARG A 399 19.35 -6.06 29.13
C ARG A 399 18.70 -4.74 28.78
N VAL A 400 18.02 -4.71 27.64
CA VAL A 400 17.34 -3.53 27.14
C VAL A 400 15.85 -3.80 27.16
N ARG A 401 15.13 -3.02 27.96
CA ARG A 401 13.67 -2.97 27.94
C ARG A 401 13.21 -2.00 26.87
N MET A 402 12.16 -2.33 26.12
CA MET A 402 11.67 -1.50 25.03
C MET A 402 10.15 -1.47 24.95
N GLY A 403 9.61 -0.41 24.36
CA GLY A 403 8.18 -0.23 24.12
C GLY A 403 7.90 0.76 23.01
N ILE A 404 6.63 1.14 22.88
CA ILE A 404 6.16 2.15 21.91
C ILE A 404 5.97 3.48 22.63
N ASP A 405 6.18 4.59 21.93
CA ASP A 405 6.01 5.90 22.52
C ASP A 405 4.54 6.30 22.71
N ASP A 406 4.32 7.39 23.43
CA ASP A 406 3.00 7.96 23.68
C ASP A 406 2.39 8.60 22.41
N PHE A 407 3.18 8.92 21.39
CA PHE A 407 2.67 9.58 20.18
C PHE A 407 1.72 8.66 19.40
N ILE A 408 2.14 7.42 19.13
CA ILE A 408 1.40 6.50 18.25
C ILE A 408 0.02 6.13 18.81
N SER A 409 -0.04 5.82 20.10
CA SER A 409 -1.29 5.52 20.80
C SER A 409 -2.26 6.72 20.77
N ASN A 410 -1.74 7.93 20.94
CA ASN A 410 -2.52 9.17 20.88
C ASN A 410 -2.98 9.53 19.46
N VAL A 411 -2.30 9.06 18.41
CA VAL A 411 -2.70 9.25 17.02
C VAL A 411 -3.77 8.26 16.58
N THR A 412 -3.65 7.00 16.97
CA THR A 412 -4.43 5.90 16.38
C THR A 412 -5.60 5.45 17.27
N GLY A 413 -5.49 5.68 18.58
CA GLY A 413 -6.45 5.21 19.57
C GLY A 413 -6.13 3.85 20.15
N ASP A 414 -7.07 3.35 20.96
CA ASP A 414 -6.87 2.20 21.85
C ASP A 414 -6.83 0.87 21.09
N TYR A 415 -5.81 0.06 21.36
CA TYR A 415 -5.63 -1.22 20.67
C TYR A 415 -6.39 -2.35 21.37
N THR A 416 -6.91 -3.27 20.58
CA THR A 416 -7.66 -4.44 21.07
C THR A 416 -6.82 -5.72 21.08
N ARG A 417 -5.72 -5.75 20.33
CA ARG A 417 -4.85 -6.92 20.21
C ARG A 417 -3.45 -6.49 19.76
N LEU A 418 -2.45 -7.27 20.17
CA LEU A 418 -1.06 -7.12 19.77
C LEU A 418 -0.57 -8.42 19.14
N ILE A 419 0.27 -8.34 18.10
CA ILE A 419 1.05 -9.46 17.60
C ILE A 419 2.49 -9.24 18.05
N MET A 420 3.00 -10.19 18.84
CA MET A 420 4.32 -10.13 19.46
C MET A 420 5.15 -11.36 19.08
N LYS A 421 6.48 -11.22 19.16
CA LYS A 421 7.45 -12.31 19.02
C LYS A 421 7.51 -13.17 20.27
N ASN A 422 8.00 -14.40 20.13
CA ASN A 422 8.23 -15.29 21.27
C ASN A 422 9.60 -15.06 21.92
N PRO A 423 9.74 -15.36 23.23
CA PRO A 423 11.05 -15.45 23.87
C PRO A 423 11.99 -16.40 23.11
N GLY A 424 13.25 -15.99 22.94
CA GLY A 424 14.28 -16.71 22.20
C GLY A 424 14.42 -16.31 20.74
N GLU A 425 13.44 -15.61 20.16
CA GLU A 425 13.56 -15.09 18.80
C GLU A 425 14.61 -13.98 18.70
N LYS A 426 15.31 -13.94 17.55
CA LYS A 426 16.18 -12.82 17.19
C LYS A 426 15.35 -11.75 16.47
N ILE A 427 15.68 -10.50 16.76
CA ILE A 427 15.12 -9.33 16.08
C ILE A 427 16.28 -8.42 15.68
N LYS A 428 16.26 -7.90 14.45
CA LYS A 428 17.22 -6.88 14.01
C LYS A 428 16.60 -5.50 14.11
N ARG A 429 17.43 -4.47 14.24
CA ARG A 429 17.01 -3.08 14.06
C ARG A 429 16.28 -2.95 12.71
N MET A 430 15.21 -2.16 12.68
CA MET A 430 14.29 -2.00 11.54
C MET A 430 13.40 -3.20 11.19
N GLU A 431 13.49 -4.33 11.87
CA GLU A 431 12.52 -5.43 11.71
C GLU A 431 11.26 -5.20 12.57
N PRO A 432 10.12 -5.81 12.22
CA PRO A 432 8.88 -5.69 13.00
C PRO A 432 9.07 -6.04 14.47
N LEU A 433 8.83 -5.05 15.34
CA LEU A 433 8.82 -5.17 16.79
C LEU A 433 7.47 -5.72 17.28
N VAL A 434 6.40 -5.01 16.94
CA VAL A 434 5.04 -5.30 17.39
C VAL A 434 4.04 -4.80 16.36
N THR A 435 2.98 -5.58 16.13
CA THR A 435 1.83 -5.12 15.33
C THR A 435 0.65 -4.84 16.26
N LEU A 436 0.19 -3.60 16.24
CA LEU A 436 -0.90 -3.05 17.03
C LEU A 436 -2.20 -3.14 16.22
N ILE A 437 -3.25 -3.76 16.77
CA ILE A 437 -4.49 -4.07 16.03
C ILE A 437 -5.72 -3.50 16.74
N ARG A 438 -6.58 -2.82 15.97
CA ARG A 438 -7.87 -2.30 16.42
C ARG A 438 -8.92 -2.39 15.33
N LYS A 439 -10.06 -3.03 15.60
CA LYS A 439 -11.24 -3.04 14.69
C LYS A 439 -10.89 -3.32 13.22
N GLY A 440 -10.04 -4.31 12.95
CA GLY A 440 -9.61 -4.68 11.59
C GLY A 440 -8.52 -3.79 10.97
N LYS A 441 -8.06 -2.76 11.68
CA LYS A 441 -6.94 -1.87 11.30
C LYS A 441 -5.68 -2.30 12.05
N GLN A 442 -4.52 -2.10 11.44
CA GLN A 442 -3.24 -2.49 12.05
C GLN A 442 -2.11 -1.52 11.73
N ILE A 443 -1.19 -1.35 12.68
CA ILE A 443 0.08 -0.62 12.51
C ILE A 443 1.20 -1.48 13.08
N THR A 444 2.31 -1.59 12.35
CA THR A 444 3.52 -2.29 12.77
C THR A 444 4.62 -1.27 13.02
N LEU A 445 5.22 -1.34 14.21
CA LEU A 445 6.38 -0.54 14.58
C LEU A 445 7.64 -1.39 14.53
N ASN A 446 8.77 -0.76 14.20
CA ASN A 446 10.04 -1.44 13.96
C ASN A 446 10.96 -1.37 15.19
N SER A 447 11.80 -2.39 15.33
CA SER A 447 12.72 -2.50 16.46
C SER A 447 13.80 -1.42 16.42
N PRO A 448 14.04 -0.71 17.53
CA PRO A 448 15.11 0.28 17.63
C PRO A 448 16.50 -0.37 17.76
N VAL A 449 16.56 -1.63 18.19
CA VAL A 449 17.82 -2.34 18.45
C VAL A 449 17.76 -3.78 17.93
N SER A 450 18.92 -4.31 17.57
CA SER A 450 19.12 -5.71 17.27
C SER A 450 19.40 -6.50 18.56
N GLY A 451 18.87 -7.72 18.67
CA GLY A 451 19.17 -8.61 19.79
C GLY A 451 18.30 -9.86 19.83
N THR A 452 18.31 -10.51 20.99
CA THR A 452 17.50 -11.72 21.27
C THR A 452 16.45 -11.39 22.32
N VAL A 453 15.18 -11.69 22.04
CA VAL A 453 14.08 -11.51 22.98
C VAL A 453 14.29 -12.46 24.17
N LYS A 454 14.39 -11.92 25.39
CA LYS A 454 14.53 -12.72 26.61
C LYS A 454 13.22 -12.84 27.36
N GLU A 455 12.43 -11.78 27.35
CA GLU A 455 11.17 -11.69 28.08
C GLU A 455 10.16 -10.90 27.23
N ILE A 456 8.92 -11.37 27.23
CA ILE A 456 7.78 -10.65 26.68
C ILE A 456 6.91 -10.18 27.84
N ASN A 457 6.22 -9.05 27.67
CA ASN A 457 5.28 -8.59 28.69
C ASN A 457 3.94 -9.34 28.58
N GLU A 458 3.75 -10.38 29.39
CA GLU A 458 2.50 -11.13 29.43
C GLU A 458 1.29 -10.28 29.82
N SER A 459 1.51 -9.17 30.54
CA SER A 459 0.43 -8.24 30.92
C SER A 459 -0.21 -7.60 29.70
N LEU A 460 0.56 -7.38 28.62
CA LEU A 460 0.03 -6.84 27.36
C LEU A 460 -0.80 -7.86 26.55
N VAL A 461 -0.56 -9.16 26.76
CA VAL A 461 -1.41 -10.22 26.19
C VAL A 461 -2.77 -10.23 26.87
N ALA A 462 -2.78 -10.03 28.19
CA ALA A 462 -4.00 -9.99 29.00
C ALA A 462 -4.75 -8.66 28.86
N ASP A 463 -4.04 -7.53 28.80
CA ASP A 463 -4.59 -6.19 28.72
C ASP A 463 -3.77 -5.29 27.78
N PRO A 464 -4.12 -5.24 26.49
CA PRO A 464 -3.49 -4.35 25.52
C PRO A 464 -3.61 -2.87 25.86
N PHE A 465 -4.56 -2.43 26.70
CA PHE A 465 -4.74 -1.01 27.04
C PHE A 465 -3.57 -0.44 27.84
N LEU A 466 -2.74 -1.27 28.47
CA LEU A 466 -1.54 -0.82 29.19
C LEU A 466 -0.58 -0.07 28.26
N ILE A 467 -0.51 -0.46 26.99
CA ILE A 467 0.33 0.22 26.00
C ILE A 467 -0.16 1.65 25.68
N ASN A 468 -1.44 1.93 25.91
CA ASN A 468 -2.06 3.24 25.69
C ASN A 468 -1.97 4.13 26.95
N ASN A 469 -2.13 3.56 28.15
CA ASN A 469 -2.23 4.33 29.39
C ASN A 469 -0.91 4.49 30.14
N GLU A 470 -0.03 3.49 30.07
CA GLU A 470 1.26 3.47 30.77
C GLU A 470 2.41 3.07 29.83
N PRO A 471 2.60 3.77 28.69
CA PRO A 471 3.55 3.37 27.64
C PRO A 471 5.00 3.25 28.13
N TYR A 472 5.36 4.01 29.18
CA TYR A 472 6.71 4.02 29.78
C TYR A 472 6.80 3.26 31.12
N GLY A 473 5.67 2.76 31.62
CA GLY A 473 5.55 2.01 32.86
C GLY A 473 5.34 0.53 32.58
N GLU A 474 4.13 0.03 32.88
CA GLU A 474 3.75 -1.36 32.66
C GLU A 474 3.47 -1.71 31.18
N GLY A 475 3.48 -0.72 30.28
CA GLY A 475 3.26 -0.88 28.83
C GLY A 475 4.49 -1.27 28.00
N TRP A 476 5.59 -1.72 28.61
CA TRP A 476 6.78 -2.20 27.89
C TRP A 476 6.46 -3.49 27.10
N VAL A 477 7.12 -3.71 25.96
CA VAL A 477 6.82 -4.82 25.04
C VAL A 477 7.77 -6.00 25.27
N TYR A 478 9.09 -5.76 25.22
CA TYR A 478 10.11 -6.80 25.40
C TYR A 478 11.23 -6.35 26.34
N LYS A 479 11.89 -7.33 26.96
CA LYS A 479 13.29 -7.20 27.40
C LYS A 479 14.16 -8.04 26.48
N ILE A 480 15.17 -7.41 25.90
CA ILE A 480 16.08 -8.06 24.96
C ILE A 480 17.51 -8.08 25.53
N GLU A 481 18.28 -9.05 25.06
CA GLU A 481 19.74 -8.99 25.13
C GLU A 481 20.26 -8.36 23.82
N PRO A 482 20.80 -7.13 23.86
CA PRO A 482 21.19 -6.41 22.65
C PRO A 482 22.46 -7.02 22.04
N SER A 483 22.50 -7.14 20.71
CA SER A 483 23.67 -7.68 20.01
C SER A 483 24.65 -6.60 19.54
N ASN A 484 24.20 -5.35 19.39
CA ASN A 484 25.02 -4.26 18.84
C ASN A 484 24.78 -2.89 19.53
N TRP A 485 24.57 -2.91 20.85
CA TRP A 485 24.18 -1.74 21.65
C TRP A 485 25.09 -0.51 21.43
N LEU A 486 26.41 -0.68 21.52
CA LEU A 486 27.38 0.41 21.39
C LEU A 486 27.28 1.14 20.04
N ARG A 487 26.95 0.42 18.97
CA ARG A 487 26.79 1.02 17.64
C ARG A 487 25.40 1.60 17.45
N GLU A 488 24.35 0.93 17.90
CA GLU A 488 22.98 1.32 17.60
C GLU A 488 22.48 2.48 18.48
N THR A 489 23.07 2.66 19.66
CA THR A 489 22.73 3.79 20.55
C THR A 489 22.96 5.17 19.97
N GLN A 490 23.86 5.31 18.99
CA GLN A 490 24.12 6.60 18.34
C GLN A 490 22.92 7.14 17.57
N PHE A 491 21.94 6.29 17.22
CA PHE A 491 20.74 6.68 16.50
C PHE A 491 19.61 7.17 17.41
N PHE A 492 19.76 7.00 18.73
CA PHE A 492 18.72 7.39 19.69
C PHE A 492 18.79 8.85 20.08
N LYS A 493 17.61 9.40 20.37
CA LYS A 493 17.43 10.72 20.95
C LYS A 493 17.06 10.58 22.43
N MET A 494 17.63 11.43 23.26
CA MET A 494 17.20 11.57 24.67
C MET A 494 15.98 12.49 24.75
N GLY A 495 15.20 12.40 25.84
CA GLY A 495 13.87 13.04 25.97
C GLY A 495 13.74 14.50 25.49
N SER A 496 14.70 15.39 25.77
CA SER A 496 14.68 16.77 25.28
C SER A 496 14.89 16.89 23.76
N SER A 497 15.88 16.17 23.22
CA SER A 497 16.14 16.14 21.77
C SER A 497 15.02 15.40 21.01
N TYR A 498 14.40 14.41 21.64
CA TYR A 498 13.24 13.72 21.05
C TYR A 498 12.01 14.63 21.00
N ARG A 499 11.79 15.44 22.04
CA ARG A 499 10.74 16.46 22.05
C ARG A 499 10.89 17.44 20.90
N GLU A 500 12.10 17.94 20.63
CA GLU A 500 12.31 18.83 19.47
C GLU A 500 11.99 18.15 18.13
N TRP A 501 12.34 16.87 18.01
CA TRP A 501 12.01 16.08 16.82
C TRP A 501 10.50 15.84 16.66
N ILE A 502 9.79 15.56 17.76
CA ILE A 502 8.34 15.28 17.72
C ILE A 502 7.53 16.50 17.27
N THR A 503 8.03 17.73 17.48
CA THR A 503 7.39 18.95 16.99
C THR A 503 7.31 18.95 15.47
N GLY A 504 8.38 18.52 14.79
CA GLY A 504 8.38 18.32 13.33
C GLY A 504 7.45 17.18 12.90
N GLU A 505 7.38 16.13 13.72
CA GLU A 505 6.51 14.98 13.48
C GLU A 505 5.02 15.34 13.57
N PHE A 506 4.64 16.28 14.44
CA PHE A 506 3.29 16.85 14.47
C PHE A 506 2.94 17.65 13.21
N SER A 507 3.89 18.40 12.64
CA SER A 507 3.67 19.08 11.36
C SER A 507 3.43 18.05 10.25
N ARG A 508 4.27 17.01 10.20
CA ARG A 508 4.14 15.89 9.27
C ARG A 508 2.78 15.19 9.40
N LEU A 509 2.26 15.08 10.62
CA LEU A 509 0.95 14.48 10.89
C LEU A 509 -0.19 15.38 10.40
N LYS A 510 -0.10 16.69 10.62
CA LYS A 510 -1.09 17.66 10.11
C LYS A 510 -1.14 17.61 8.58
N ASP A 511 0.02 17.59 7.93
CA ASP A 511 0.12 17.51 6.47
C ASP A 511 -0.47 16.19 5.94
N PHE A 512 -0.11 15.07 6.56
CA PHE A 512 -0.69 13.76 6.23
C PHE A 512 -2.22 13.78 6.31
N LEU A 513 -2.78 14.26 7.43
CA LEU A 513 -4.23 14.32 7.63
C LEU A 513 -4.91 15.27 6.64
N ALA A 514 -4.32 16.42 6.34
CA ALA A 514 -4.86 17.36 5.36
C ALA A 514 -4.98 16.70 3.98
N CYS A 515 -3.94 15.98 3.54
CA CYS A 515 -3.97 15.25 2.28
C CYS A 515 -4.99 14.09 2.28
N SER A 516 -4.97 13.24 3.32
CA SER A 516 -5.88 12.10 3.41
C SER A 516 -7.36 12.52 3.49
N LEU A 517 -7.67 13.62 4.18
CA LEU A 517 -9.04 14.13 4.30
C LEU A 517 -9.51 14.84 3.02
N HIS A 518 -8.62 15.52 2.28
CA HIS A 518 -8.97 16.13 0.99
C HIS A 518 -9.37 15.07 -0.05
N ILE A 519 -8.78 13.88 0.00
CA ILE A 519 -9.11 12.73 -0.87
C ILE A 519 -10.48 12.13 -0.54
N MET A 520 -11.00 12.31 0.69
CA MET A 520 -12.26 11.69 1.15
C MET A 520 -13.53 12.55 0.93
N ASN A 521 -13.44 13.77 0.40
CA ASN A 521 -14.60 14.67 0.21
C ASN A 521 -15.27 14.54 -1.18
N MET A 522 -15.80 13.36 -1.50
CA MET A 522 -17.02 13.25 -2.32
C MET A 522 -18.01 12.37 -1.55
N GLU A 523 -19.16 12.96 -1.23
CA GLU A 523 -20.31 12.41 -0.47
C GLU A 523 -20.27 12.56 1.07
N GLU A 524 -21.03 13.55 1.52
CA GLU A 524 -21.63 13.76 2.86
C GLU A 524 -20.72 13.80 4.10
N GLY A 525 -20.23 15.01 4.40
CA GLY A 525 -20.59 15.69 5.64
C GLY A 525 -20.01 15.19 6.97
N LYS A 526 -18.72 15.50 7.22
CA LYS A 526 -18.24 16.07 8.51
C LYS A 526 -16.99 16.93 8.30
N PRO A 527 -17.10 18.27 8.26
CA PRO A 527 -15.95 19.13 8.49
C PRO A 527 -15.86 19.49 9.97
N ALA A 528 -14.65 19.49 10.54
CA ALA A 528 -14.27 20.48 11.54
C ALA A 528 -12.76 20.43 11.81
N PHE A 529 -11.99 21.14 10.98
CA PHE A 529 -10.93 21.97 11.54
C PHE A 529 -11.66 23.06 12.35
N GLN A 530 -11.54 23.08 13.67
CA GLN A 530 -11.90 24.27 14.44
C GLN A 530 -10.88 25.37 14.11
N GLU A 531 -11.35 26.60 13.98
CA GLU A 531 -10.51 27.78 13.72
C GLU A 531 -9.39 27.85 14.76
N GLY A 532 -8.15 27.52 14.35
CA GLY A 532 -6.97 27.50 15.24
C GLY A 532 -5.90 26.43 14.97
N GLY A 533 -6.16 25.38 14.16
CA GLY A 533 -5.09 24.48 13.68
C GLY A 533 -4.52 23.47 14.70
N GLU A 534 -5.26 23.14 15.77
CA GLU A 534 -4.91 22.07 16.72
C GLU A 534 -5.58 20.74 16.36
N LEU A 535 -4.85 19.62 16.51
CA LEU A 535 -5.36 18.28 16.22
C LEU A 535 -6.24 17.78 17.37
N MET A 536 -7.32 17.06 17.05
CA MET A 536 -8.06 16.30 18.07
C MET A 536 -7.29 15.04 18.46
N ARG A 537 -7.50 14.54 19.69
CA ARG A 537 -6.94 13.26 20.12
C ARG A 537 -7.50 12.10 19.28
N HIS A 538 -6.63 11.16 18.92
CA HIS A 538 -6.90 10.00 18.07
C HIS A 538 -7.50 10.34 16.70
N PRO A 539 -6.87 11.22 15.90
CA PRO A 539 -7.38 11.66 14.61
C PRO A 539 -7.62 10.51 13.62
N LEU A 540 -6.90 9.39 13.73
CA LEU A 540 -7.07 8.24 12.86
C LEU A 540 -8.12 7.24 13.34
N LYS A 541 -8.61 7.34 14.59
CA LYS A 541 -9.40 6.30 15.26
C LYS A 541 -10.56 5.78 14.42
N ASP A 542 -11.29 6.70 13.81
CA ASP A 542 -12.53 6.43 13.09
C ASP A 542 -12.39 6.53 11.56
N LEU A 543 -11.19 6.83 11.05
CA LEU A 543 -10.91 6.88 9.61
C LEU A 543 -10.82 5.48 8.98
N ASP A 544 -11.06 5.37 7.68
CA ASP A 544 -11.09 4.10 6.95
C ASP A 544 -9.78 3.27 7.10
N PRO A 545 -9.82 1.92 7.09
CA PRO A 545 -8.62 1.10 7.11
C PRO A 545 -7.58 1.45 6.04
N LYS A 546 -8.00 1.96 4.87
CA LYS A 546 -7.07 2.44 3.84
C LYS A 546 -6.19 3.59 4.33
N VAL A 547 -6.76 4.53 5.09
CA VAL A 547 -6.00 5.66 5.67
C VAL A 547 -4.98 5.16 6.70
N TRP A 548 -5.27 4.07 7.41
CA TRP A 548 -4.31 3.44 8.31
C TRP A 548 -3.15 2.78 7.56
N GLU A 549 -3.43 2.17 6.41
CA GLU A 549 -2.39 1.61 5.54
C GLU A 549 -1.51 2.72 4.95
N ASP A 550 -2.10 3.83 4.51
CA ASP A 550 -1.36 5.00 4.08
C ASP A 550 -0.51 5.59 5.21
N PHE A 551 -1.05 5.63 6.43
CA PHE A 551 -0.31 6.08 7.61
C PHE A 551 0.88 5.15 7.91
N GLN A 552 0.71 3.84 7.82
CA GLN A 552 1.83 2.90 7.95
C GLN A 552 2.92 3.19 6.91
N ASN A 553 2.55 3.35 5.65
CA ASN A 553 3.50 3.39 4.54
C ASN A 553 4.18 4.75 4.35
N TYR A 554 3.45 5.84 4.57
CA TYR A 554 3.88 7.20 4.25
C TYR A 554 4.15 8.07 5.47
N PHE A 555 3.82 7.57 6.66
CA PHE A 555 4.19 8.23 7.90
C PHE A 555 5.19 7.36 8.67
N ILE A 556 4.80 6.18 9.12
CA ILE A 556 5.63 5.33 9.99
C ILE A 556 6.90 4.85 9.28
N ASN A 557 6.77 4.22 8.10
CA ASN A 557 7.90 3.59 7.42
C ASN A 557 8.96 4.57 6.88
N VAL A 558 8.65 5.88 6.83
CA VAL A 558 9.52 6.95 6.33
C VAL A 558 9.98 7.90 7.45
N ALA A 559 9.72 7.58 8.72
CA ALA A 559 10.17 8.40 9.85
C ALA A 559 11.71 8.48 9.98
N ASP A 560 12.44 7.49 9.47
CA ASP A 560 13.92 7.43 9.50
C ASP A 560 14.61 8.12 8.31
N ALA A 561 13.86 8.56 7.29
CA ALA A 561 14.43 9.08 6.04
C ALA A 561 14.92 10.56 6.12
N HIS A 562 14.84 11.19 7.29
CA HIS A 562 15.21 12.61 7.51
C HIS A 562 16.15 12.80 8.70
#